data_AF-A0A511MFR0-F1
#
_entry.id   AF-A0A511MFR0-F1
#
_cell.length_a   1.000
_cell.length_b   1.000
_cell.length_c   1.000
_cell.angle_alpha   90.00
_cell.angle_beta   90.00
_cell.angle_gamma   90.00
#
_symmetry.space_group_name_H-M   'P 1'
#
loop_
_entity.id
_entity.type
_entity.pdbx_description
1 polymer ?
#
loop_
_entity_poly.entity_id
_entity_poly.type
_entity_poly.pdbx_seq_one_letter_code
_entity_poly.pdbx_strand_id
1 'polypeptide(L)'
;MSNTSTPGVDGSPPGYRWFYVWPETRGMGPLLIAAPLILLGIGSLIYIVTTGDTELLTFALFSAIIAGFGIVVIAGTKAQDQPIVESGDDTRVFALRYPFFTVRHGFATACLVALFSTMVWIGITDHQPWMIVAGSVLFPITAIGAVLPAFRYALHGRLAFGPKTLRVSTYRCDWEFPWDAIVAAEAVLDAPDAAIAIHCPRAEMIDRPTSSKPLSRWIPPDNAINGPWQIISPMWGVNGNSLLSTIRHLQAHPEHRDQLTKEQLTAMLTPPPWSVRDQLRGQS
;
A
#
# COMPACT_ATOMS: atom_id res chain seq x y z
N MET A 1 -25.36 4.04 -6.17
CA MET A 1 -24.88 2.65 -6.38
C MET A 1 -25.01 1.92 -5.06
N SER A 2 -25.71 0.80 -4.99
CA SER A 2 -25.82 0.03 -3.74
C SER A 2 -24.47 -0.65 -3.50
N ASN A 3 -23.73 -0.23 -2.48
CA ASN A 3 -22.48 -0.89 -2.14
C ASN A 3 -22.78 -2.32 -1.69
N THR A 4 -22.25 -3.31 -2.42
CA THR A 4 -22.35 -4.71 -2.03
C THR A 4 -21.59 -4.91 -0.72
N SER A 5 -22.22 -5.56 0.24
CA SER A 5 -21.67 -5.74 1.58
C SER A 5 -21.89 -7.15 2.10
N THR A 6 -21.00 -7.58 2.99
CA THR A 6 -21.05 -8.86 3.68
C THR A 6 -20.78 -8.65 5.17
N PRO A 7 -21.24 -9.54 6.07
CA PRO A 7 -20.73 -9.56 7.43
C PRO A 7 -19.20 -9.64 7.44
N GLY A 8 -18.58 -9.05 8.47
CA GLY A 8 -17.14 -9.20 8.68
C GLY A 8 -16.73 -10.62 9.02
N VAL A 9 -15.42 -10.82 9.13
CA VAL A 9 -14.81 -12.07 9.59
C VAL A 9 -15.10 -12.29 11.08
N ASP A 10 -15.12 -13.56 11.50
CA ASP A 10 -15.24 -13.97 12.90
C ASP A 10 -14.31 -13.15 13.81
N GLY A 11 -14.85 -12.67 14.92
CA GLY A 11 -14.16 -11.75 15.84
C GLY A 11 -14.47 -10.26 15.60
N SER A 12 -15.10 -9.91 14.47
CA SER A 12 -15.64 -8.56 14.26
C SER A 12 -16.78 -8.25 15.25
N PRO A 13 -16.95 -6.99 15.69
CA PRO A 13 -18.05 -6.62 16.59
C PRO A 13 -19.41 -6.78 15.90
N PRO A 14 -20.50 -6.98 16.68
CA PRO A 14 -21.85 -7.09 16.14
C PRO A 14 -22.21 -5.89 15.25
N GLY A 15 -22.89 -6.17 14.13
CA GLY A 15 -23.31 -5.15 13.17
C GLY A 15 -22.23 -4.68 12.21
N TYR A 16 -20.97 -5.08 12.38
CA TYR A 16 -19.90 -4.75 11.43
C TYR A 16 -20.17 -5.36 10.04
N ARG A 17 -20.08 -4.53 9.01
CA ARG A 17 -20.23 -4.91 7.61
C ARG A 17 -19.01 -4.47 6.80
N TRP A 18 -18.51 -5.38 6.00
CA TRP A 18 -17.47 -5.12 5.01
C TRP A 18 -18.10 -4.71 3.68
N PHE A 19 -17.68 -3.56 3.15
CA PHE A 19 -18.21 -2.99 1.90
C PHE A 19 -17.19 -3.11 0.76
N TYR A 20 -17.61 -3.67 -0.37
CA TYR A 20 -16.81 -3.72 -1.58
C TYR A 20 -16.94 -2.39 -2.35
N VAL A 21 -15.87 -1.59 -2.41
CA VAL A 21 -15.87 -0.28 -3.08
C VAL A 21 -14.84 -0.20 -4.20
N TRP A 22 -13.61 -0.64 -3.92
CA TRP A 22 -12.55 -0.73 -4.92
C TRP A 22 -12.37 -2.16 -5.39
N PRO A 23 -12.14 -2.39 -6.70
CA PRO A 23 -11.68 -3.68 -7.16
C PRO A 23 -10.31 -3.97 -6.54
N GLU A 24 -10.13 -5.20 -6.06
CA GLU A 24 -8.91 -5.68 -5.39
C GLU A 24 -7.65 -5.58 -6.27
N THR A 25 -7.83 -5.33 -7.58
CA THR A 25 -6.75 -5.07 -8.55
C THR A 25 -6.25 -3.62 -8.57
N ARG A 26 -6.92 -2.67 -7.91
CA ARG A 26 -6.43 -1.28 -7.76
C ARG A 26 -5.21 -1.27 -6.84
N GLY A 27 -4.04 -1.09 -7.46
CA GLY A 27 -2.73 -1.26 -6.82
C GLY A 27 -1.86 -2.34 -7.47
N MET A 28 -2.46 -3.23 -8.29
CA MET A 28 -1.75 -4.22 -9.12
C MET A 28 -1.26 -3.66 -10.48
N GLY A 29 -1.38 -2.36 -10.73
CA GLY A 29 -0.84 -1.71 -11.94
C GLY A 29 0.60 -2.14 -12.30
N PRO A 30 1.54 -2.27 -11.32
CA PRO A 30 2.89 -2.76 -11.60
C PRO A 30 2.95 -4.23 -12.07
N LEU A 31 1.99 -5.07 -11.68
CA LEU A 31 1.91 -6.48 -12.03
C LEU A 31 1.57 -6.68 -13.51
N LEU A 32 0.66 -5.86 -14.04
CA LEU A 32 0.34 -5.84 -15.46
C LEU A 32 1.50 -5.32 -16.33
N ILE A 33 2.31 -4.41 -15.79
CA ILE A 33 3.55 -3.94 -16.44
C ILE A 33 4.63 -5.04 -16.41
N ALA A 34 4.69 -5.84 -15.35
CA ALA A 34 5.64 -6.93 -15.23
C ALA A 34 5.35 -8.10 -16.19
N ALA A 35 4.07 -8.45 -16.41
CA ALA A 35 3.66 -9.59 -17.22
C ALA A 35 4.34 -9.71 -18.61
N PRO A 36 4.41 -8.67 -19.46
CA PRO A 36 5.13 -8.76 -20.74
C PRO A 36 6.64 -8.99 -20.56
N LEU A 37 7.25 -8.46 -19.50
CA LEU A 37 8.65 -8.71 -19.17
C LEU A 37 8.88 -10.15 -18.68
N ILE A 38 7.90 -10.77 -18.01
CA ILE A 38 7.93 -12.20 -17.63
C ILE A 38 7.81 -13.10 -18.87
N LEU A 39 6.99 -12.72 -19.85
CA LEU A 39 6.82 -13.49 -21.08
C LEU A 39 8.04 -13.37 -21.99
N LEU A 40 8.59 -12.16 -22.14
CA LEU A 40 9.89 -11.93 -22.79
C LEU A 40 10.98 -12.71 -22.07
N GLY A 41 10.90 -12.66 -20.74
CA GLY A 41 11.42 -13.56 -19.74
C GLY A 41 11.73 -14.99 -20.19
N ILE A 42 10.62 -15.71 -20.21
CA ILE A 42 10.50 -17.13 -20.55
C ILE A 42 10.89 -17.37 -22.01
N GLY A 43 10.49 -16.48 -22.93
CA GLY A 43 10.81 -16.59 -24.36
C GLY A 43 12.32 -16.58 -24.63
N SER A 44 13.06 -15.67 -23.99
CA SER A 44 14.53 -15.62 -24.09
C SER A 44 15.19 -16.88 -23.54
N LEU A 45 14.70 -17.41 -22.41
CA LEU A 45 15.23 -18.64 -21.82
C LEU A 45 15.04 -19.85 -22.75
N ILE A 46 13.83 -20.02 -23.31
CA ILE A 46 13.51 -21.09 -24.26
C ILE A 46 14.43 -21.00 -25.48
N TYR A 47 14.60 -19.79 -26.04
CA TYR A 47 15.46 -19.57 -27.20
C TYR A 47 16.91 -20.03 -26.93
N ILE A 48 17.52 -19.63 -25.80
CA ILE A 48 18.89 -19.99 -25.45
C ILE A 48 19.07 -21.49 -25.26
N VAL A 49 18.14 -22.15 -24.58
CA VAL A 49 18.17 -23.61 -24.41
C VAL A 49 18.11 -24.31 -25.77
N THR A 50 17.41 -23.73 -26.75
CA THR A 50 17.30 -24.30 -28.10
C THR A 50 18.48 -23.97 -29.02
N THR A 51 19.12 -22.80 -28.89
CA THR A 51 20.19 -22.36 -29.81
C THR A 51 21.60 -22.52 -29.25
N GLY A 52 21.77 -22.66 -27.94
CA GLY A 52 23.08 -22.74 -27.28
C GLY A 52 23.86 -21.42 -27.29
N ASP A 53 23.22 -20.30 -27.64
CA ASP A 53 23.86 -19.00 -27.78
C ASP A 53 24.07 -18.34 -26.41
N THR A 54 25.34 -18.27 -26.00
CA THR A 54 25.73 -17.71 -24.71
C THR A 54 25.63 -16.18 -24.65
N GLU A 55 25.56 -15.48 -25.78
CA GLU A 55 25.42 -14.01 -25.79
C GLU A 55 24.06 -13.56 -25.22
N LEU A 56 23.03 -14.40 -25.36
CA LEU A 56 21.68 -14.13 -24.87
C LEU A 56 21.46 -14.54 -23.40
N LEU A 57 22.43 -15.24 -22.79
CA LEU A 57 22.36 -15.71 -21.40
C LEU A 57 22.07 -14.57 -20.42
N THR A 58 22.68 -13.40 -20.65
CA THR A 58 22.49 -12.19 -19.84
C THR A 58 21.04 -11.69 -19.90
N PHE A 59 20.44 -11.68 -21.09
CA PHE A 59 19.04 -11.29 -21.27
C PHE A 59 18.09 -12.26 -20.57
N ALA A 60 18.33 -13.58 -20.65
CA ALA A 60 17.49 -14.58 -19.97
C ALA A 60 17.63 -14.58 -18.45
N LEU A 61 18.82 -14.33 -17.90
CA LEU A 61 19.01 -14.14 -16.46
C LEU A 61 18.22 -12.94 -15.95
N PHE A 62 18.27 -11.80 -16.64
CA PHE A 62 17.52 -10.59 -16.29
C PHE A 62 16.01 -10.83 -16.30
N SER A 63 15.57 -11.45 -17.38
CA SER A 63 14.23 -11.99 -17.61
C SER A 63 13.71 -12.90 -16.49
N ALA A 64 14.51 -13.89 -16.07
CA ALA A 64 14.17 -14.81 -14.99
C ALA A 64 14.12 -14.13 -13.61
N ILE A 65 15.01 -13.16 -13.37
CA ILE A 65 15.00 -12.34 -12.15
C ILE A 65 13.68 -11.54 -12.08
N ILE A 66 13.29 -10.86 -13.17
CA ILE A 66 12.02 -10.10 -13.22
C ILE A 66 10.81 -11.04 -13.00
N ALA A 67 10.82 -12.22 -13.62
CA ALA A 67 9.78 -13.23 -13.45
C ALA A 67 9.66 -13.75 -12.02
N GLY A 68 10.77 -14.13 -11.39
CA GLY A 68 10.81 -14.57 -10.00
C GLY A 68 10.30 -13.49 -9.04
N PHE A 69 10.70 -12.23 -9.27
CA PHE A 69 10.19 -11.10 -8.49
C PHE A 69 8.70 -10.84 -8.74
N GLY A 70 8.19 -11.01 -9.96
CA GLY A 70 6.76 -10.92 -10.26
C GLY A 70 5.94 -11.97 -9.49
N ILE A 71 6.45 -13.20 -9.36
CA ILE A 71 5.82 -14.26 -8.55
C ILE A 71 5.82 -13.89 -7.06
N VAL A 72 6.96 -13.39 -6.53
CA VAL A 72 7.06 -12.90 -5.15
C VAL A 72 6.08 -11.75 -4.90
N VAL A 73 5.82 -10.91 -5.90
CA VAL A 73 4.82 -9.84 -5.83
C VAL A 73 3.40 -10.38 -5.73
N ILE A 74 3.04 -11.36 -6.58
CA ILE A 74 1.72 -12.00 -6.54
C ILE A 74 1.51 -12.76 -5.22
N ALA A 75 2.56 -13.42 -4.71
CA ALA A 75 2.51 -14.10 -3.41
C ALA A 75 2.40 -13.08 -2.26
N GLY A 76 3.12 -11.96 -2.35
CA GLY A 76 3.10 -10.89 -1.37
C GLY A 76 1.75 -10.16 -1.31
N THR A 77 1.07 -9.94 -2.44
CA THR A 77 -0.27 -9.31 -2.42
C THR A 77 -1.30 -10.20 -1.73
N LYS A 78 -1.19 -11.53 -1.82
CA LYS A 78 -2.01 -12.46 -1.04
C LYS A 78 -1.64 -12.46 0.45
N ALA A 79 -0.38 -12.19 0.79
CA ALA A 79 0.07 -12.07 2.17
C ALA A 79 -0.40 -10.77 2.86
N GLN A 80 -0.82 -9.74 2.10
CA GLN A 80 -1.35 -8.48 2.64
C GLN A 80 -2.78 -8.59 3.23
N ASP A 81 -3.41 -9.77 3.18
CA ASP A 81 -4.71 -10.03 3.80
C ASP A 81 -4.61 -10.23 5.33
N GLN A 82 -3.41 -10.16 5.93
CA GLN A 82 -3.20 -10.26 7.38
C GLN A 82 -2.73 -8.92 7.96
N PRO A 83 -3.66 -8.08 8.46
CA PRO A 83 -3.29 -6.80 9.07
C PRO A 83 -2.51 -7.03 10.37
N ILE A 84 -1.34 -6.39 10.53
CA ILE A 84 -0.58 -6.41 11.77
C ILE A 84 -0.99 -5.20 12.61
N VAL A 85 -1.79 -5.46 13.65
CA VAL A 85 -2.20 -4.45 14.63
C VAL A 85 -1.29 -4.53 15.86
N GLU A 86 -0.71 -3.40 16.24
CA GLU A 86 0.05 -3.26 17.47
C GLU A 86 -0.75 -2.50 18.53
N SER A 87 -0.64 -2.91 19.79
CA SER A 87 -1.09 -2.09 20.92
C SER A 87 -0.10 -0.95 21.15
N GLY A 88 -0.60 0.28 21.26
CA GLY A 88 0.19 1.44 21.66
C GLY A 88 0.55 1.41 23.15
N ASP A 89 1.19 2.49 23.61
CA ASP A 89 1.57 2.66 25.01
C ASP A 89 0.34 2.76 25.93
N ASP A 90 -0.78 3.25 25.40
CA ASP A 90 -2.09 3.14 26.02
C ASP A 90 -2.76 1.84 25.54
N THR A 91 -3.25 1.03 26.48
CA THR A 91 -3.91 -0.26 26.25
C THR A 91 -5.12 -0.20 25.30
N ARG A 92 -5.63 1.00 25.00
CA ARG A 92 -6.81 1.24 24.15
C ARG A 92 -6.51 1.93 22.83
N VAL A 93 -5.23 2.17 22.52
CA VAL A 93 -4.82 2.73 21.23
C VAL A 93 -4.20 1.60 20.43
N PHE A 94 -4.72 1.36 19.23
CA PHE A 94 -4.21 0.32 18.35
C PHE A 94 -3.68 0.93 17.06
N ALA A 95 -2.47 0.56 16.66
CA ALA A 95 -1.79 1.17 15.52
C ALA A 95 -1.45 0.14 14.43
N LEU A 96 -1.64 0.57 13.19
CA LEU A 96 -1.07 -0.05 12.01
C LEU A 96 0.25 0.65 11.68
N ARG A 97 1.34 -0.10 11.59
CA ARG A 97 2.63 0.43 11.15
C ARG A 97 2.73 0.39 9.64
N TYR A 98 3.48 1.35 9.08
CA TYR A 98 3.90 1.26 7.70
C TYR A 98 4.80 0.03 7.52
N PRO A 99 4.42 -0.95 6.67
CA PRO A 99 5.29 -2.08 6.40
C PRO A 99 6.49 -1.59 5.57
N PHE A 100 7.69 -1.67 6.14
CA PHE A 100 8.94 -1.18 5.55
C PHE A 100 9.14 -1.64 4.09
N PHE A 101 8.68 -2.84 3.77
CA PHE A 101 8.66 -3.38 2.42
C PHE A 101 7.23 -3.71 2.01
N THR A 102 6.48 -2.71 1.54
CA THR A 102 5.30 -3.04 0.72
C THR A 102 5.78 -3.78 -0.53
N VAL A 103 5.01 -4.76 -0.95
CA VAL A 103 5.28 -5.59 -2.13
C VAL A 103 5.64 -4.74 -3.37
N ARG A 104 4.94 -3.61 -3.54
CA ARG A 104 5.17 -2.65 -4.63
C ARG A 104 6.53 -1.95 -4.56
N HIS A 105 6.96 -1.51 -3.38
CA HIS A 105 8.28 -0.88 -3.21
C HIS A 105 9.40 -1.91 -3.37
N GLY A 106 9.19 -3.13 -2.88
CA GLY A 106 10.12 -4.24 -3.09
C GLY A 106 10.31 -4.56 -4.57
N PHE A 107 9.22 -4.63 -5.34
CA PHE A 107 9.28 -4.85 -6.78
C PHE A 107 10.04 -3.75 -7.53
N ALA A 108 9.65 -2.49 -7.31
CA ALA A 108 10.29 -1.36 -7.99
C ALA A 108 11.79 -1.30 -7.66
N THR A 109 12.15 -1.54 -6.39
CA THR A 109 13.56 -1.59 -5.96
C THR A 109 14.30 -2.75 -6.61
N ALA A 110 13.69 -3.95 -6.66
CA ALA A 110 14.30 -5.11 -7.31
C ALA A 110 14.52 -4.90 -8.80
N CYS A 111 13.54 -4.33 -9.53
CA CYS A 111 13.69 -3.99 -10.94
C CYS A 111 14.82 -2.98 -11.17
N LEU A 112 14.94 -1.97 -10.31
CA LEU A 112 16.00 -0.97 -10.41
C LEU A 112 17.38 -1.56 -10.08
N VAL A 113 17.47 -2.45 -9.09
CA VAL A 113 18.70 -3.18 -8.75
C VAL A 113 19.11 -4.11 -9.90
N ALA A 114 18.15 -4.83 -10.49
CA ALA A 114 18.40 -5.66 -11.67
C ALA A 114 18.89 -4.80 -12.84
N LEU A 115 18.23 -3.68 -13.14
CA LEU A 115 18.61 -2.78 -14.24
C LEU A 115 20.02 -2.24 -14.04
N PHE A 116 20.33 -1.76 -12.83
CA PHE A 116 21.67 -1.34 -12.44
C PHE A 116 22.72 -2.43 -12.70
N SER A 117 22.46 -3.64 -12.21
CA SER A 117 23.42 -4.76 -12.29
C SER A 117 23.69 -5.14 -13.74
N THR A 118 22.65 -5.15 -14.58
CA THR A 118 22.74 -5.40 -16.02
C THR A 118 23.55 -4.32 -16.74
N MET A 119 23.30 -3.04 -16.48
CA MET A 119 24.04 -1.95 -17.14
C MET A 119 25.54 -2.00 -16.80
N VAL A 120 25.88 -2.29 -15.54
CA VAL A 120 27.28 -2.45 -15.13
C VAL A 120 27.90 -3.68 -15.81
N TRP A 121 27.18 -4.80 -15.83
CA TRP A 121 27.67 -6.03 -16.45
C TRP A 121 27.93 -5.86 -17.96
N ILE A 122 26.98 -5.32 -18.72
CA ILE A 122 27.15 -5.03 -20.16
C ILE A 122 28.29 -4.04 -20.38
N GLY A 123 28.39 -3.00 -19.54
CA GLY A 123 29.49 -2.06 -19.62
C GLY A 123 30.88 -2.71 -19.45
N ILE A 124 30.97 -3.75 -18.60
CA ILE A 124 32.19 -4.54 -18.40
C ILE A 124 32.45 -5.48 -19.57
N THR A 125 31.45 -6.25 -20.03
CA THR A 125 31.65 -7.24 -21.11
C THR A 125 31.93 -6.58 -22.45
N ASP A 126 31.20 -5.51 -22.77
CA ASP A 126 31.24 -4.85 -24.07
C ASP A 126 32.24 -3.68 -24.07
N HIS A 127 32.97 -3.48 -22.97
CA HIS A 127 33.96 -2.43 -22.79
C HIS A 127 33.37 -1.03 -23.04
N GLN A 128 32.13 -0.82 -22.59
CA GLN A 128 31.39 0.43 -22.75
C GLN A 128 31.38 1.23 -21.43
N PRO A 129 32.34 2.16 -21.22
CA PRO A 129 32.49 2.86 -19.94
C PRO A 129 31.27 3.71 -19.56
N TRP A 130 30.52 4.20 -20.55
CA TRP A 130 29.32 5.00 -20.32
C TRP A 130 28.18 4.18 -19.67
N MET A 131 28.08 2.88 -19.97
CA MET A 131 27.08 2.00 -19.33
C MET A 131 27.44 1.71 -17.87
N ILE A 132 28.73 1.56 -17.56
CA ILE A 132 29.23 1.40 -16.18
C ILE A 132 28.89 2.65 -15.36
N VAL A 133 29.15 3.84 -15.92
CA VAL A 133 28.83 5.12 -15.26
C VAL A 133 27.32 5.26 -15.06
N ALA A 134 26.52 5.00 -16.09
CA ALA A 134 25.07 5.08 -16.01
C ALA A 134 24.48 4.15 -14.93
N GLY A 135 24.93 2.90 -14.87
CA GLY A 135 24.58 1.97 -13.79
C GLY A 135 24.99 2.52 -12.42
N SER A 136 26.25 2.94 -12.28
CA SER A 136 26.78 3.45 -11.00
C SER A 136 26.03 4.68 -10.48
N VAL A 137 25.47 5.51 -11.36
CA VAL A 137 24.62 6.67 -11.00
C VAL A 137 23.18 6.24 -10.68
N LEU A 138 22.66 5.20 -11.33
CA LEU A 138 21.30 4.70 -11.08
C LEU A 138 21.15 4.11 -9.66
N PHE A 139 22.21 3.51 -9.12
CA PHE A 139 22.22 2.93 -7.77
C PHE A 139 21.91 3.96 -6.65
N PRO A 140 22.65 5.07 -6.50
CA PRO A 140 22.35 6.08 -5.48
C PRO A 140 21.01 6.78 -5.72
N ILE A 141 20.59 6.98 -6.99
CA ILE A 141 19.26 7.52 -7.30
C ILE A 141 18.16 6.58 -6.78
N THR A 142 18.33 5.27 -6.96
CA THR A 142 17.40 4.26 -6.44
C THR A 142 17.40 4.23 -4.91
N ALA A 143 18.58 4.22 -4.29
CA ALA A 143 18.72 4.19 -2.84
C ALA A 143 18.12 5.44 -2.17
N ILE A 144 18.40 6.63 -2.70
CA ILE A 144 17.91 7.91 -2.16
C ILE A 144 16.43 8.14 -2.54
N GLY A 145 16.03 7.76 -3.75
CA GLY A 145 14.69 8.04 -4.29
C GLY A 145 13.61 7.07 -3.81
N ALA A 146 13.94 5.79 -3.61
CA ALA A 146 12.97 4.76 -3.23
C ALA A 146 13.17 4.25 -1.80
N VAL A 147 14.40 3.90 -1.41
CA VAL A 147 14.67 3.22 -0.13
C VAL A 147 14.60 4.20 1.04
N LEU A 148 15.22 5.39 0.92
CA LEU A 148 15.25 6.36 2.02
C LEU A 148 13.84 6.86 2.42
N PRO A 149 12.92 7.22 1.49
CA PRO A 149 11.55 7.57 1.84
C PRO A 149 10.78 6.41 2.48
N ALA A 150 10.95 5.19 1.97
CA ALA A 150 10.33 3.99 2.54
C ALA A 150 10.82 3.73 3.97
N PHE A 151 12.12 3.91 4.24
CA PHE A 151 12.70 3.83 5.57
C PHE A 151 12.12 4.88 6.53
N ARG A 152 12.03 6.14 6.09
CA ARG A 152 11.40 7.19 6.90
C ARG A 152 9.93 6.91 7.18
N TYR A 153 9.19 6.35 6.22
CA TYR A 153 7.82 5.91 6.46
C TYR A 153 7.76 4.73 7.44
N ALA A 154 8.65 3.75 7.37
CA ALA A 154 8.65 2.65 8.34
C ALA A 154 8.94 3.11 9.78
N LEU A 155 9.81 4.10 9.93
CA LEU A 155 10.16 4.64 11.25
C LEU A 155 9.02 5.46 11.89
N HIS A 156 8.34 6.28 11.09
CA HIS A 156 7.38 7.28 11.60
C HIS A 156 5.92 6.99 11.26
N GLY A 157 5.68 6.08 10.32
CA GLY A 157 4.38 5.74 9.76
C GLY A 157 3.55 4.94 10.74
N ARG A 158 2.51 5.56 11.30
CA ARG A 158 1.51 4.94 12.15
C ARG A 158 0.11 5.45 11.80
N LEU A 159 -0.84 4.54 11.62
CA LEU A 159 -2.26 4.84 11.61
C LEU A 159 -2.87 4.27 12.89
N ALA A 160 -3.23 5.14 13.83
CA ALA A 160 -3.69 4.75 15.16
C ALA A 160 -5.20 4.99 15.34
N PHE A 161 -5.87 3.98 15.86
CA PHE A 161 -7.26 3.98 16.28
C PHE A 161 -7.28 4.09 17.80
N GLY A 162 -7.58 5.29 18.31
CA GLY A 162 -7.86 5.50 19.73
C GLY A 162 -9.35 5.64 19.99
N PRO A 163 -9.77 5.63 21.26
CA PRO A 163 -11.17 5.77 21.64
C PRO A 163 -11.76 7.13 21.21
N LYS A 164 -10.96 8.19 21.30
CA LYS A 164 -11.39 9.57 21.02
C LYS A 164 -11.00 10.08 19.62
N THR A 165 -9.96 9.50 19.03
CA THR A 165 -9.34 10.06 17.83
C THR A 165 -8.84 8.98 16.87
N LEU A 166 -8.91 9.28 15.58
CA LEU A 166 -8.14 8.62 14.53
C LEU A 166 -6.89 9.44 14.26
N ARG A 167 -5.69 8.84 14.31
CA ARG A 167 -4.43 9.57 14.10
C ARG A 167 -3.61 8.98 12.95
N VAL A 168 -3.15 9.84 12.05
CA VAL A 168 -2.26 9.51 10.94
C VAL A 168 -0.92 10.21 11.19
N SER A 169 0.10 9.44 11.55
CA SER A 169 1.47 9.93 11.73
C SER A 169 2.38 9.38 10.64
N THR A 170 3.16 10.24 10.01
CA THR A 170 4.22 9.93 9.06
C THR A 170 5.35 10.96 9.21
N TYR A 171 6.45 10.83 8.47
CA TYR A 171 7.47 11.91 8.46
C TYR A 171 7.00 13.20 7.76
N ARG A 172 5.84 13.18 7.07
CA ARG A 172 5.30 14.30 6.29
C ARG A 172 4.06 14.95 6.90
N CYS A 173 3.37 14.26 7.80
CA CYS A 173 2.17 14.74 8.44
C CYS A 173 1.95 13.99 9.75
N ASP A 174 1.38 14.67 10.73
CA ASP A 174 0.93 14.06 11.97
C ASP A 174 -0.42 14.68 12.32
N TRP A 175 -1.47 14.08 11.77
CA TRP A 175 -2.84 14.55 11.85
C TRP A 175 -3.62 13.71 12.83
N GLU A 176 -4.35 14.37 13.72
CA GLU A 176 -5.26 13.73 14.65
C GLU A 176 -6.68 14.26 14.40
N PHE A 177 -7.59 13.34 14.13
CA PHE A 177 -8.98 13.59 13.81
C PHE A 177 -9.84 13.12 14.99
N PRO A 178 -10.45 14.04 15.75
CA PRO A 178 -11.46 13.66 16.74
C PRO A 178 -12.60 12.93 16.05
N TRP A 179 -12.99 11.76 16.54
CA TRP A 179 -14.03 10.97 15.88
C TRP A 179 -15.34 11.73 15.74
N ASP A 180 -15.67 12.56 16.72
CA ASP A 180 -16.92 13.34 16.75
C ASP A 180 -16.89 14.52 15.77
N ALA A 181 -15.70 14.92 15.29
CA ALA A 181 -15.53 15.94 14.25
C ALA A 181 -15.48 15.34 12.82
N ILE A 182 -15.37 14.02 12.69
CA ILE A 182 -15.45 13.35 11.39
C ILE A 182 -16.91 13.32 10.95
N VAL A 183 -17.23 14.11 9.93
CA VAL A 183 -18.56 14.21 9.33
C VAL A 183 -18.84 13.01 8.44
N ALA A 184 -17.85 12.57 7.67
CA ALA A 184 -17.96 11.43 6.76
C ALA A 184 -16.60 10.80 6.46
N ALA A 185 -16.62 9.51 6.14
CA ALA A 185 -15.51 8.79 5.53
C ALA A 185 -15.95 8.20 4.19
N GLU A 186 -15.29 8.58 3.11
CA GLU A 186 -15.68 8.25 1.74
C GLU A 186 -14.54 7.65 0.93
N ALA A 187 -14.90 6.86 -0.07
CA ALA A 187 -13.95 6.33 -1.03
C ALA A 187 -13.68 7.38 -2.12
N VAL A 188 -12.40 7.65 -2.39
CA VAL A 188 -12.01 8.44 -3.57
C VAL A 188 -11.92 7.49 -4.77
N LEU A 189 -12.92 7.54 -5.65
CA LEU A 189 -13.03 6.62 -6.79
C LEU A 189 -12.08 6.97 -7.95
N ASP A 190 -11.67 8.22 -8.07
CA ASP A 190 -10.78 8.70 -9.15
C ASP A 190 -9.29 8.67 -8.76
N ALA A 191 -8.97 8.27 -7.53
CA ALA A 191 -7.59 8.18 -7.07
C ALA A 191 -6.88 6.95 -7.70
N PRO A 192 -5.58 7.09 -8.06
CA PRO A 192 -4.80 5.99 -8.61
C PRO A 192 -4.54 4.87 -7.60
N ASP A 193 -4.57 5.21 -6.31
CA ASP A 193 -4.43 4.29 -5.18
C ASP A 193 -5.75 4.30 -4.37
N ALA A 194 -6.03 3.25 -3.61
CA ALA A 194 -7.21 3.21 -2.72
C ALA A 194 -7.08 4.25 -1.60
N ALA A 195 -7.63 5.44 -1.85
CA ALA A 195 -7.57 6.59 -0.96
C ALA A 195 -8.93 6.84 -0.29
N ILE A 196 -8.91 7.06 1.02
CA ILE A 196 -10.08 7.36 1.82
C ILE A 196 -10.09 8.85 2.12
N ALA A 197 -11.18 9.53 1.76
CA ALA A 197 -11.45 10.91 2.11
C ALA A 197 -12.09 10.96 3.50
N ILE A 198 -11.41 11.60 4.44
CA ILE A 198 -11.93 11.94 5.76
C ILE A 198 -12.43 13.38 5.72
N HIS A 199 -13.73 13.56 5.93
CA HIS A 199 -14.35 14.86 5.99
C HIS A 199 -14.35 15.36 7.44
N CYS A 200 -13.37 16.19 7.78
CA CYS A 200 -13.19 16.79 9.09
C CYS A 200 -12.89 18.29 8.92
N PRO A 201 -13.59 19.19 9.64
CA PRO A 201 -13.26 20.62 9.64
C PRO A 201 -11.79 20.86 9.96
N ARG A 202 -11.14 21.76 9.23
CA ARG A 202 -9.71 22.09 9.45
C ARG A 202 -9.46 22.65 10.86
N ALA A 203 -10.45 23.31 11.47
CA ALA A 203 -10.37 23.85 12.82
C ALA A 203 -10.36 22.78 13.93
N GLU A 204 -10.95 21.60 13.67
CA GLU A 204 -11.03 20.48 14.63
C GLU A 204 -9.89 19.48 14.46
N MET A 205 -9.33 19.41 13.25
CA MET A 205 -8.18 18.57 12.95
C MET A 205 -6.92 19.15 13.60
N ILE A 206 -6.23 18.33 14.39
CA ILE A 206 -5.00 18.72 15.07
C ILE A 206 -3.81 18.34 14.17
N ASP A 207 -3.10 19.33 13.64
CA ASP A 207 -1.87 19.15 12.86
C ASP A 207 -0.64 19.38 13.74
N ARG A 208 0.17 18.34 13.92
CA ARG A 208 1.42 18.42 14.68
C ARG A 208 2.61 18.64 13.73
N PRO A 209 3.63 19.43 14.16
CA PRO A 209 4.82 19.67 13.35
C PRO A 209 5.53 18.38 12.94
N THR A 210 5.91 18.28 11.67
CA THR A 210 6.70 17.16 11.14
C THR A 210 7.90 17.67 10.35
N SER A 211 8.83 16.75 10.00
CA SER A 211 10.11 17.09 9.36
C SER A 211 9.99 17.42 7.87
N SER A 212 8.82 17.20 7.26
CA SER A 212 8.57 17.46 5.84
C SER A 212 7.14 17.94 5.64
N LYS A 213 6.89 18.65 4.54
CA LYS A 213 5.52 19.04 4.16
C LYS A 213 4.70 17.82 3.69
N PRO A 214 3.38 17.79 3.98
CA PRO A 214 2.47 16.80 3.43
C PRO A 214 2.38 16.92 1.91
N LEU A 215 1.95 15.84 1.25
CA LEU A 215 1.70 15.86 -0.19
C LEU A 215 0.44 16.68 -0.47
N SER A 216 0.45 17.50 -1.51
CA SER A 216 -0.69 18.38 -1.87
C SER A 216 -2.00 17.61 -2.01
N ARG A 217 -1.96 16.40 -2.60
CA ARG A 217 -3.12 15.51 -2.74
C ARG A 217 -3.71 15.02 -1.42
N TRP A 218 -2.99 15.07 -0.31
CA TRP A 218 -3.50 14.62 1.00
C TRP A 218 -4.21 15.73 1.77
N ILE A 219 -3.91 16.98 1.43
CA ILE A 219 -4.44 18.16 2.10
C ILE A 219 -5.71 18.59 1.36
N PRO A 220 -6.77 18.99 2.07
CA PRO A 220 -7.95 19.57 1.43
C PRO A 220 -7.61 20.90 0.72
N PRO A 221 -8.30 21.22 -0.39
CA PRO A 221 -8.26 22.54 -0.99
C PRO A 221 -8.57 23.64 0.05
N ASP A 222 -7.99 24.83 -0.09
CA ASP A 222 -8.13 25.89 0.91
C ASP A 222 -9.54 26.43 1.09
N ASN A 223 -10.39 26.28 0.07
CA ASN A 223 -11.80 26.65 0.13
C ASN A 223 -12.70 25.55 0.72
N ALA A 224 -12.15 24.38 1.05
CA ALA A 224 -12.92 23.25 1.51
C ALA A 224 -13.10 23.28 3.04
N ILE A 225 -14.34 23.47 3.49
CA ILE A 225 -14.68 23.69 4.91
C ILE A 225 -14.41 22.44 5.76
N ASN A 226 -14.80 21.26 5.25
CA ASN A 226 -14.81 20.00 6.01
C ASN A 226 -13.82 18.96 5.45
N GLY A 227 -12.67 19.38 4.93
CA GLY A 227 -11.81 18.45 4.18
C GLY A 227 -12.21 18.37 2.69
N PRO A 228 -11.73 17.38 1.92
CA PRO A 228 -11.32 16.06 2.38
C PRO A 228 -9.83 15.92 2.67
N TRP A 229 -9.50 15.30 3.81
CA TRP A 229 -8.17 14.81 4.12
C TRP A 229 -8.01 13.41 3.54
N GLN A 230 -6.96 13.14 2.76
CA GLN A 230 -6.81 11.82 2.13
C GLN A 230 -5.87 10.91 2.92
N ILE A 231 -6.37 9.73 3.28
CA ILE A 231 -5.60 8.63 3.86
C ILE A 231 -5.41 7.56 2.79
N ILE A 232 -4.15 7.22 2.47
CA ILE A 232 -3.82 6.23 1.45
C ILE A 232 -3.77 4.84 2.09
N SER A 233 -4.79 4.01 1.88
CA SER A 233 -4.89 2.70 2.54
C SER A 233 -3.69 1.77 2.28
N PRO A 234 -3.15 1.66 1.04
CA PRO A 234 -2.02 0.78 0.77
C PRO A 234 -0.75 1.09 1.58
N MET A 235 -0.63 2.28 2.17
CA MET A 235 0.50 2.62 3.04
C MET A 235 0.52 1.83 4.34
N TRP A 236 -0.61 1.30 4.79
CA TRP A 236 -0.76 0.68 6.10
C TRP A 236 -0.74 -0.84 6.04
N GLY A 237 -0.48 -1.42 4.86
CA GLY A 237 -0.48 -2.87 4.68
C GLY A 237 -1.85 -3.51 4.86
N VAL A 238 -2.93 -2.74 4.70
CA VAL A 238 -4.32 -3.21 4.83
C VAL A 238 -5.11 -2.94 3.56
N ASN A 239 -6.11 -3.80 3.33
CA ASN A 239 -7.05 -3.64 2.24
C ASN A 239 -7.88 -2.35 2.39
N GLY A 240 -8.03 -1.59 1.29
CA GLY A 240 -8.76 -0.31 1.27
C GLY A 240 -10.23 -0.44 1.66
N ASN A 241 -10.91 -1.48 1.17
CA ASN A 241 -12.30 -1.77 1.51
C ASN A 241 -12.46 -2.06 3.00
N SER A 242 -11.55 -2.86 3.58
CA SER A 242 -11.56 -3.17 5.01
C SER A 242 -11.31 -1.94 5.87
N LEU A 243 -10.32 -1.11 5.50
CA LEU A 243 -10.00 0.10 6.24
C LEU A 243 -11.16 1.11 6.23
N LEU A 244 -11.75 1.34 5.06
CA LEU A 244 -12.91 2.23 4.92
C LEU A 244 -14.11 1.73 5.73
N SER A 245 -14.40 0.43 5.64
CA SER A 245 -15.50 -0.20 6.38
C SER A 245 -15.29 -0.08 7.89
N THR A 246 -14.05 -0.30 8.35
CA THR A 246 -13.67 -0.15 9.76
C THR A 246 -13.87 1.28 10.25
N ILE A 247 -13.37 2.28 9.50
CA ILE A 247 -13.52 3.69 9.86
C ILE A 247 -15.00 4.08 9.94
N ARG A 248 -15.81 3.68 8.95
CA ARG A 248 -17.26 3.96 8.93
C ARG A 248 -17.99 3.31 10.11
N HIS A 249 -17.65 2.06 10.43
CA HIS A 249 -18.26 1.35 11.55
C HIS A 249 -17.95 2.03 12.87
N LEU A 250 -16.67 2.34 13.12
CA LEU A 250 -16.25 3.05 14.33
C LEU A 250 -16.84 4.46 14.40
N GLN A 251 -16.95 5.17 13.27
CA GLN A 251 -17.64 6.46 13.21
C GLN A 251 -19.11 6.32 13.62
N ALA A 252 -19.82 5.30 13.13
CA ALA A 252 -21.25 5.10 13.40
C ALA A 252 -21.56 4.52 14.80
N HIS A 253 -20.61 3.84 15.44
CA HIS A 253 -20.81 3.13 16.72
C HIS A 253 -19.75 3.57 17.75
N PRO A 254 -19.92 4.74 18.40
CA PRO A 254 -18.97 5.27 19.37
C PRO A 254 -18.64 4.32 20.52
N GLU A 255 -19.63 3.56 20.98
CA GLU A 255 -19.50 2.57 22.05
C GLU A 255 -18.49 1.47 21.75
N HIS A 256 -18.32 1.11 20.47
CA HIS A 256 -17.34 0.13 20.03
C HIS A 256 -15.91 0.68 20.03
N ARG A 257 -15.71 2.01 20.02
CA ARG A 257 -14.37 2.62 20.07
C ARG A 257 -13.72 2.43 21.44
N ASP A 258 -14.51 2.58 22.50
CA ASP A 258 -14.03 2.49 23.88
C ASP A 258 -13.75 1.04 24.32
N GLN A 259 -14.44 0.09 23.70
CA GLN A 259 -14.35 -1.35 24.00
C GLN A 259 -13.51 -2.11 22.98
N LEU A 260 -12.94 -1.40 21.99
CA LEU A 260 -12.20 -2.01 20.91
C LEU A 260 -11.05 -2.85 21.46
N THR A 261 -10.99 -4.12 21.08
CA THR A 261 -9.81 -4.95 21.33
C THR A 261 -8.93 -5.04 20.10
N LYS A 262 -7.67 -5.45 20.31
CA LYS A 262 -6.74 -5.71 19.22
C LYS A 262 -7.31 -6.76 18.25
N GLU A 263 -7.91 -7.82 18.77
CA GLU A 263 -8.48 -8.93 18.00
C GLU A 263 -9.67 -8.44 17.16
N GLN A 264 -10.55 -7.64 17.75
CA GLN A 264 -11.68 -7.04 17.04
C GLN A 264 -11.24 -6.11 15.91
N LEU A 265 -10.26 -5.23 16.17
CA LEU A 265 -9.72 -4.35 15.14
C LEU A 265 -9.04 -5.14 14.02
N THR A 266 -8.28 -6.18 14.38
CA THR A 266 -7.64 -7.08 13.40
C THR A 266 -8.70 -7.77 12.55
N ALA A 267 -9.78 -8.28 13.15
CA ALA A 267 -10.88 -8.94 12.43
C ALA A 267 -11.61 -7.98 11.47
N MET A 268 -11.88 -6.74 11.90
CA MET A 268 -12.50 -5.73 11.02
C MET A 268 -11.62 -5.35 9.83
N LEU A 269 -10.30 -5.23 10.05
CA LEU A 269 -9.34 -4.89 9.01
C LEU A 269 -9.00 -6.07 8.08
N THR A 270 -9.30 -7.30 8.50
CA THR A 270 -9.09 -8.50 7.69
C THR A 270 -10.17 -8.59 6.62
N PRO A 271 -9.81 -8.61 5.32
CA PRO A 271 -10.81 -8.78 4.26
C PRO A 271 -11.42 -10.19 4.31
N PRO A 272 -12.68 -10.36 3.86
CA PRO A 272 -13.30 -11.66 3.77
C PRO A 272 -12.56 -12.58 2.77
N PRO A 273 -12.76 -13.91 2.85
CA PRO A 273 -12.14 -14.86 1.92
C PRO A 273 -12.39 -14.50 0.46
N TRP A 274 -11.44 -14.85 -0.42
CA TRP A 274 -11.50 -14.53 -1.86
C TRP A 274 -12.79 -15.03 -2.53
N SER A 275 -13.29 -16.21 -2.14
CA SER A 275 -14.56 -16.74 -2.66
C SER A 275 -15.76 -15.82 -2.41
N VAL A 276 -15.78 -15.12 -1.28
CA VAL A 276 -16.82 -14.14 -0.93
C VAL A 276 -16.61 -12.85 -1.70
N ARG A 277 -15.36 -12.38 -1.81
CA ARG A 277 -15.01 -11.18 -2.58
C ARG A 277 -15.37 -11.31 -4.06
N ASP A 278 -15.10 -12.47 -4.67
CA ASP A 278 -15.42 -12.73 -6.08
C ASP A 278 -16.94 -12.72 -6.34
N GLN A 279 -17.73 -13.23 -5.40
CA GLN A 279 -19.20 -13.16 -5.48
C GLN A 279 -19.70 -11.72 -5.43
N LEU A 280 -19.16 -10.89 -4.53
CA LEU A 280 -19.54 -9.48 -4.41
C LEU A 280 -19.13 -8.67 -5.65
N ARG A 281 -17.99 -9.02 -6.27
CA ARG A 281 -17.54 -8.43 -7.53
C ARG A 281 -18.48 -8.75 -8.70
N GLY A 282 -19.09 -9.94 -8.71
CA GLY A 282 -20.07 -10.31 -9.73
C GLY A 282 -21.42 -9.60 -9.60
N GLN A 283 -21.64 -8.87 -8.51
CA GLN A 283 -22.89 -8.17 -8.19
C GLN A 283 -22.79 -6.64 -8.29
N SER A 284 -21.56 -6.09 -8.42
CA SER A 284 -21.27 -4.66 -8.55
C SER A 284 -21.17 -4.22 -10.01
#